data_AF-A0A0D5CMQ3-F1
#
_entry.id   AF-A0A0D5CMQ3-F1
#
_cell.length_a   1.000
_cell.length_b   1.000
_cell.length_c   1.000
_cell.angle_alpha   90.00
_cell.angle_beta   90.00
_cell.angle_gamma   90.00
#
_symmetry.space_group_name_H-M   'P 1'
#
loop_
_entity.id
_entity.type
_entity.pdbx_description
1 polymer ?
#
loop_
_entity_poly.entity_id
_entity_poly.type
_entity_poly.pdbx_seq_one_letter_code
_entity_poly.pdbx_strand_id
1 'polypeptide(L)'
;MLALALVIAAGFAALGQWQLARAVESGVVIERDTETALPLGTLVEPQGYVTDTSAGHMVTVAGSLVPGDFVVVSDRLNASRTGAWVVGHLAITDDGSADPAPDALPASVPVALGWTATDDEAAAVAAQLDAGDGSPTGSQEIVGRFLPSEQPEPAGEGQDPQRMTRLSTAALVNLWPGDVGDVYNGFIVASTPIAGLMAIDSPPPSEAVQLNWLNIFYAAEWAVFAIFAIVIWYRTVRDTWTREQPGYREDEDDDEDDDDPLPEGGRDHAVGAPRRGSRADADR
;
A
#
# COMPACT_ATOMS: atom_id res chain seq x y z
N MET A 1 6.46 -49.87 -4.40
CA MET A 1 7.15 -48.56 -4.35
C MET A 1 6.39 -47.47 -5.09
N LEU A 2 6.05 -47.61 -6.37
CA LEU A 2 5.33 -46.57 -7.17
C LEU A 2 3.95 -46.18 -6.59
N ALA A 3 3.17 -47.17 -6.12
CA ALA A 3 1.88 -46.91 -5.48
C ALA A 3 2.00 -46.10 -4.17
N LEU A 4 3.07 -46.32 -3.38
CA LEU A 4 3.30 -45.59 -2.14
C LEU A 4 3.67 -44.12 -2.41
N ALA A 5 4.49 -43.88 -3.44
CA ALA A 5 4.86 -42.51 -3.85
C ALA A 5 3.66 -41.71 -4.35
N LEU A 6 2.75 -42.34 -5.13
CA LEU A 6 1.51 -41.70 -5.58
C LEU A 6 0.56 -41.37 -4.42
N VAL A 7 0.46 -42.25 -3.41
CA VAL A 7 -0.35 -42.00 -2.21
C VAL A 7 0.21 -40.83 -1.39
N ILE A 8 1.53 -40.75 -1.25
CA ILE A 8 2.19 -39.64 -0.55
C ILE A 8 2.01 -38.31 -1.32
N ALA A 9 2.20 -38.32 -2.64
CA ALA A 9 2.00 -37.15 -3.48
C ALA A 9 0.55 -36.65 -3.46
N ALA A 10 -0.43 -37.57 -3.48
CA ALA A 10 -1.84 -37.23 -3.32
C ALA A 10 -2.13 -36.62 -1.92
N GLY A 11 -1.47 -37.13 -0.87
CA GLY A 11 -1.54 -36.56 0.48
C GLY A 11 -1.02 -35.12 0.56
N PHE A 12 0.15 -34.83 -0.02
CA PHE A 12 0.70 -33.47 -0.07
C PHE A 12 -0.15 -32.53 -0.93
N ALA A 13 -0.65 -32.99 -2.08
CA ALA A 13 -1.53 -32.19 -2.92
C ALA A 13 -2.85 -31.87 -2.20
N ALA A 14 -3.43 -32.82 -1.47
CA ALA A 14 -4.64 -32.61 -0.68
C ALA A 14 -4.41 -31.63 0.48
N LEU A 15 -3.28 -31.72 1.17
CA LEU A 15 -2.90 -30.79 2.25
C LEU A 15 -2.60 -29.38 1.70
N GLY A 16 -1.92 -29.28 0.55
CA GLY A 16 -1.65 -28.00 -0.13
C GLY A 16 -2.93 -27.34 -0.64
N GLN A 17 -3.86 -28.12 -1.21
CA GLN A 17 -5.20 -27.63 -1.59
C GLN A 17 -5.99 -27.17 -0.37
N TRP A 18 -5.93 -27.91 0.74
CA TRP A 18 -6.60 -27.52 1.97
C TRP A 18 -6.04 -26.23 2.56
N GLN A 19 -4.71 -26.05 2.57
CA GLN A 19 -4.07 -24.81 3.01
C GLN A 19 -4.37 -23.64 2.08
N LEU A 20 -4.39 -23.84 0.76
CA LEU A 20 -4.75 -22.80 -0.22
C LEU A 20 -6.22 -22.36 -0.04
N ALA A 21 -7.13 -23.31 0.13
CA ALA A 21 -8.54 -23.03 0.41
C ALA A 21 -8.70 -22.23 1.72
N ARG A 22 -7.96 -22.61 2.76
CA ARG A 22 -7.93 -21.87 4.04
C ARG A 22 -7.28 -20.49 3.91
N ALA A 23 -6.27 -20.31 3.06
CA ALA A 23 -5.65 -19.02 2.81
C ALA A 23 -6.63 -18.04 2.17
N VAL A 24 -7.37 -18.50 1.15
CA VAL A 24 -8.42 -17.72 0.48
C VAL A 24 -9.58 -17.41 1.43
N GLU A 25 -10.01 -18.38 2.24
CA GLU A 25 -11.08 -18.20 3.24
C GLU A 25 -10.63 -17.34 4.44
N SER A 26 -9.34 -17.29 4.75
CA SER A 26 -8.74 -16.45 5.80
C SER A 26 -8.47 -15.01 5.37
N GLY A 27 -8.79 -14.64 4.14
CA GLY A 27 -8.87 -13.25 3.73
C GLY A 27 -9.99 -12.59 4.52
N VAL A 28 -9.67 -12.10 5.72
CA VAL A 28 -10.60 -11.29 6.50
C VAL A 28 -10.73 -9.98 5.73
N VAL A 29 -11.87 -9.82 5.07
CA VAL A 29 -12.32 -8.49 4.66
C VAL A 29 -12.45 -7.70 5.96
N ILE A 30 -11.51 -6.81 6.23
CA ILE A 30 -11.67 -5.84 7.31
C ILE A 30 -12.66 -4.82 6.77
N GLU A 31 -13.94 -5.12 6.90
CA GLU A 31 -15.01 -4.19 6.61
C GLU A 31 -14.91 -3.07 7.64
N ARG A 32 -14.33 -1.94 7.21
CA ARG A 32 -14.27 -0.73 8.02
C ARG A 32 -15.56 0.02 7.76
N ASP A 33 -16.35 0.20 8.81
CA ASP A 33 -17.50 1.09 8.77
C ASP A 33 -17.01 2.52 8.63
N THR A 34 -16.86 2.95 7.37
CA THR A 34 -16.48 4.31 6.98
C THR A 34 -17.69 5.15 6.61
N GLU A 35 -18.89 4.55 6.57
CA GLU A 35 -20.11 5.23 6.14
C GLU A 35 -20.92 5.79 7.32
N THR A 36 -20.73 5.25 8.54
CA THR A 36 -21.26 5.88 9.76
C THR A 36 -20.50 7.18 10.04
N ALA A 37 -21.19 8.31 10.01
CA ALA A 37 -20.58 9.61 10.28
C ALA A 37 -20.17 9.74 11.77
N LEU A 38 -18.91 10.13 12.00
CA LEU A 38 -18.35 10.40 13.33
C LEU A 38 -17.89 11.87 13.44
N PRO A 39 -17.88 12.49 14.63
CA PRO A 39 -17.33 13.83 14.76
C PRO A 39 -15.86 13.89 14.32
N LEU A 40 -15.49 14.87 13.50
CA LEU A 40 -14.16 14.96 12.87
C LEU A 40 -13.01 14.84 13.88
N GLY A 41 -13.11 15.52 15.02
CA GLY A 41 -12.13 15.54 16.10
C GLY A 41 -11.92 14.20 16.80
N THR A 42 -12.81 13.22 16.59
CA THR A 42 -12.64 11.85 17.10
C THR A 42 -11.72 11.00 16.23
N LEU A 43 -11.49 11.41 14.98
CA LEU A 43 -10.71 10.67 13.98
C LEU A 43 -9.35 11.30 13.70
N VAL A 44 -9.27 12.63 13.74
CA VAL A 44 -8.06 13.39 13.39
C VAL A 44 -8.04 14.71 14.17
N GLU A 45 -6.85 15.12 14.58
CA GLU A 45 -6.63 16.43 15.21
C GLU A 45 -6.20 17.46 14.14
N PRO A 46 -6.46 18.76 14.35
CA PRO A 46 -5.87 19.82 13.53
C PRO A 46 -4.34 19.64 13.46
N GLN A 47 -3.75 19.88 12.28
CA GLN A 47 -2.32 19.65 11.99
C GLN A 47 -1.80 18.22 12.24
N GLY A 48 -2.67 17.27 12.62
CA GLY A 48 -2.36 15.87 12.82
C GLY A 48 -2.17 15.10 11.51
N TYR A 49 -1.71 13.86 11.62
CA TYR A 49 -1.56 12.97 10.46
C TYR A 49 -2.90 12.36 10.08
N VAL A 50 -3.20 12.34 8.77
CA VAL A 50 -4.32 11.57 8.24
C VAL A 50 -3.91 10.09 8.22
N THR A 51 -4.68 9.26 8.94
CA THR A 51 -4.47 7.81 9.05
C THR A 51 -5.40 7.04 8.13
N ASP A 52 -5.15 5.74 7.97
CA ASP A 52 -6.05 4.81 7.28
C ASP A 52 -7.45 4.73 7.91
N THR A 53 -7.62 5.15 9.16
CA THR A 53 -8.92 5.16 9.84
C THR A 53 -9.70 6.45 9.52
N SER A 54 -9.02 7.59 9.46
CA SER A 54 -9.65 8.87 9.12
C SER A 54 -9.86 9.05 7.61
N ALA A 55 -8.95 8.53 6.79
CA ALA A 55 -8.98 8.70 5.34
C ALA A 55 -10.20 8.00 4.73
N GLY A 56 -11.06 8.78 4.08
CA GLY A 56 -12.27 8.29 3.44
C GLY A 56 -13.41 8.00 4.41
N HIS A 57 -13.30 8.33 5.69
CA HIS A 57 -14.39 8.17 6.66
C HIS A 57 -15.41 9.29 6.51
N MET A 58 -16.69 8.97 6.69
CA MET A 58 -17.75 9.95 6.84
C MET A 58 -17.58 10.67 8.18
N VAL A 59 -17.66 12.00 8.14
CA VAL A 59 -17.50 12.87 9.31
C VAL A 59 -18.67 13.83 9.45
N THR A 60 -18.93 14.26 10.68
CA THR A 60 -19.73 15.43 11.01
C THR A 60 -18.84 16.50 11.65
N VAL A 61 -19.05 17.76 11.29
CA VAL A 61 -18.37 18.92 11.87
C VAL A 61 -19.29 20.13 11.79
N ALA A 62 -19.32 20.95 12.84
CA ALA A 62 -20.06 22.20 12.83
C ALA A 62 -19.12 23.40 12.68
N GLY A 63 -19.47 24.33 11.80
CA GLY A 63 -18.69 25.53 11.58
C GLY A 63 -19.39 26.55 10.70
N SER A 64 -18.78 27.72 10.54
CA SER A 64 -19.26 28.76 9.63
C SER A 64 -18.39 28.82 8.39
N LEU A 65 -19.01 28.85 7.21
CA LEU A 65 -18.27 29.12 5.97
C LEU A 65 -17.82 30.58 5.96
N VAL A 66 -16.57 30.83 5.59
CA VAL A 66 -15.95 32.17 5.60
C VAL A 66 -16.14 32.83 4.22
N PRO A 67 -16.91 33.93 4.10
CA PRO A 67 -16.99 34.69 2.86
C PRO A 67 -15.65 35.36 2.53
N GLY A 68 -15.25 35.31 1.27
CA GLY A 68 -13.93 35.75 0.80
C GLY A 68 -12.94 34.60 0.56
N ASP A 69 -13.28 33.40 1.02
CA ASP A 69 -12.37 32.25 1.08
C ASP A 69 -12.81 31.10 0.16
N PHE A 70 -13.80 31.36 -0.71
CA PHE A 70 -14.27 30.38 -1.69
C PHE A 70 -13.32 30.34 -2.88
N VAL A 71 -12.99 29.13 -3.34
CA VAL A 71 -12.07 28.90 -4.46
C VAL A 71 -12.62 27.84 -5.41
N VAL A 72 -12.16 27.91 -6.65
CA VAL A 72 -12.48 26.92 -7.68
C VAL A 72 -11.32 25.93 -7.82
N VAL A 73 -11.62 24.64 -7.78
CA VAL A 73 -10.67 23.59 -8.16
C VAL A 73 -11.15 22.96 -9.47
N SER A 74 -10.39 23.18 -10.53
CA SER A 74 -10.68 22.72 -11.88
C SER A 74 -10.31 21.24 -12.09
N ASP A 75 -10.67 20.72 -13.26
CA ASP A 75 -10.32 19.38 -13.75
C ASP A 75 -10.76 18.24 -12.82
N ARG A 76 -11.86 18.45 -12.08
CA ARG A 76 -12.42 17.48 -11.14
C ARG A 76 -13.41 16.57 -11.84
N LEU A 77 -13.13 15.27 -11.76
CA LEU A 77 -14.02 14.23 -12.28
C LEU A 77 -15.22 14.07 -11.33
N ASN A 78 -16.42 14.03 -11.90
CA ASN A 78 -17.64 13.63 -11.21
C ASN A 78 -18.35 12.59 -12.08
N ALA A 79 -18.37 11.35 -11.59
CA ALA A 79 -18.64 10.15 -12.39
C ALA A 79 -17.76 10.09 -13.67
N SER A 80 -18.31 10.39 -14.85
CA SER A 80 -17.60 10.33 -16.13
C SER A 80 -17.39 11.71 -16.78
N ARG A 81 -17.64 12.81 -16.06
CA ARG A 81 -17.54 14.17 -16.58
C ARG A 81 -16.51 14.97 -15.80
N THR A 82 -15.61 15.64 -16.53
CA THR A 82 -14.67 16.61 -15.94
C THR A 82 -15.37 17.97 -15.83
N GLY A 83 -15.17 18.62 -14.68
CA GLY A 83 -15.70 19.95 -14.39
C GLY A 83 -14.91 20.57 -13.25
N ALA A 84 -15.56 21.33 -12.37
CA ALA A 84 -14.90 22.02 -11.28
C ALA A 84 -15.62 21.82 -9.94
N TRP A 85 -14.87 21.86 -8.85
CA TRP A 85 -15.40 21.96 -7.49
C TRP A 85 -15.41 23.41 -7.03
N VAL A 86 -16.47 23.79 -6.31
CA VAL A 86 -16.45 24.97 -5.45
C VAL A 86 -16.05 24.50 -4.06
N VAL A 87 -15.00 25.09 -3.52
CA VAL A 87 -14.43 24.76 -2.22
C VAL A 87 -14.52 25.98 -1.33
N GLY A 88 -15.00 25.81 -0.10
CA GLY A 88 -15.03 26.87 0.91
C GLY A 88 -14.13 26.56 2.10
N HIS A 89 -13.80 27.60 2.84
CA HIS A 89 -13.18 27.52 4.15
C HIS A 89 -14.26 27.39 5.22
N LEU A 90 -14.23 26.32 6.00
CA LEU A 90 -15.04 26.17 7.20
C LEU A 90 -14.22 26.51 8.45
N ALA A 91 -14.61 27.59 9.13
CA ALA A 91 -14.14 27.91 10.48
C ALA A 91 -14.95 27.10 11.50
N ILE A 92 -14.31 26.11 12.11
CA ILE A 92 -14.94 25.08 12.94
C ILE A 92 -15.31 25.64 14.31
N THR A 93 -16.56 25.46 14.68
CA THR A 93 -17.07 25.78 16.03
C THR A 93 -17.17 24.55 16.92
N ASP A 94 -17.36 23.36 16.34
CA ASP A 94 -17.43 22.09 17.06
C ASP A 94 -17.06 20.93 16.11
N ASP A 95 -16.00 20.21 16.43
CA ASP A 95 -15.58 18.97 15.75
C ASP A 95 -15.80 17.71 16.61
N GLY A 96 -16.43 17.86 17.78
CA GLY A 96 -16.60 16.82 18.79
C GLY A 96 -15.37 16.55 19.66
N SER A 97 -14.29 17.36 19.54
CA SER A 97 -13.15 17.32 20.47
C SER A 97 -13.40 18.18 21.71
N ALA A 98 -12.41 18.29 22.60
CA ALA A 98 -12.52 19.14 23.79
C ALA A 98 -12.52 20.63 23.39
N ASP A 99 -13.25 21.46 24.14
CA ASP A 99 -13.32 22.91 23.88
C ASP A 99 -11.91 23.51 23.71
N PRO A 100 -11.68 24.27 22.64
CA PRO A 100 -10.39 24.93 22.43
C PRO A 100 -10.11 25.93 23.55
N ALA A 101 -8.84 26.33 23.68
CA ALA A 101 -8.48 27.36 24.65
C ALA A 101 -9.30 28.65 24.41
N PRO A 102 -9.67 29.42 25.45
CA PRO A 102 -10.57 30.57 25.32
C PRO A 102 -10.12 31.64 24.31
N ASP A 103 -8.82 31.71 24.04
CA ASP A 103 -8.19 32.68 23.14
C ASP A 103 -7.73 32.05 21.81
N ALA A 104 -8.00 30.76 21.58
CA ALA A 104 -7.64 30.08 20.35
C ALA A 104 -8.58 30.49 19.22
N LEU A 105 -8.01 30.67 18.03
CA LEU A 105 -8.80 30.83 16.82
C LEU A 105 -9.52 29.50 16.50
N PRO A 106 -10.71 29.56 15.85
CA PRO A 106 -11.36 28.39 15.30
C PRO A 106 -10.40 27.56 14.44
N ALA A 107 -10.43 26.24 14.58
CA ALA A 107 -9.72 25.37 13.65
C ALA A 107 -10.38 25.44 12.27
N SER A 108 -9.63 25.08 11.23
CA SER A 108 -10.06 25.31 9.85
C SER A 108 -9.95 24.06 8.99
N VAL A 109 -10.95 23.85 8.15
CA VAL A 109 -10.96 22.74 7.19
C VAL A 109 -11.52 23.21 5.84
N PRO A 110 -10.87 22.87 4.71
CA PRO A 110 -11.47 23.03 3.40
C PRO A 110 -12.65 22.08 3.23
N VAL A 111 -13.73 22.57 2.64
CA VAL A 111 -14.92 21.78 2.31
C VAL A 111 -15.21 21.92 0.82
N ALA A 112 -15.22 20.83 0.07
CA ALA A 112 -15.73 20.78 -1.29
C ALA A 112 -17.27 20.76 -1.23
N LEU A 113 -17.88 21.87 -1.63
CA LEU A 113 -19.31 22.18 -1.42
C LEU A 113 -20.20 21.70 -2.57
N GLY A 114 -19.60 21.26 -3.68
CA GLY A 114 -20.31 20.73 -4.83
C GLY A 114 -19.52 20.88 -6.13
N TRP A 115 -20.11 20.38 -7.21
CA TRP A 115 -19.52 20.30 -8.55
C TRP A 115 -20.33 21.08 -9.60
N THR A 116 -19.65 21.66 -10.58
CA THR A 116 -20.21 22.29 -11.78
C THR A 116 -19.60 21.72 -13.05
N ALA A 117 -20.27 21.90 -14.19
CA ALA A 117 -19.77 21.36 -15.46
C ALA A 117 -18.61 22.17 -16.05
N THR A 118 -18.49 23.44 -15.66
CA THR A 118 -17.43 24.34 -16.12
C THR A 118 -16.84 25.15 -14.97
N ASP A 119 -15.58 25.58 -15.17
CA ASP A 119 -14.88 26.48 -14.25
C ASP A 119 -15.60 27.82 -14.11
N ASP A 120 -16.20 28.35 -15.19
CA ASP A 120 -16.94 29.61 -15.19
C ASP A 120 -18.21 29.52 -14.32
N GLU A 121 -18.92 28.39 -14.36
CA GLU A 121 -20.07 28.14 -13.46
C GLU A 121 -19.62 28.07 -12.00
N ALA A 122 -18.51 27.38 -11.71
CA ALA A 122 -17.96 27.31 -10.36
C ALA A 122 -17.52 28.70 -9.86
N ALA A 123 -16.86 29.48 -10.71
CA ALA A 123 -16.41 30.83 -10.38
C ALA A 123 -17.59 31.78 -10.11
N ALA A 124 -18.67 31.67 -10.89
CA ALA A 124 -19.89 32.44 -10.67
C ALA A 124 -20.55 32.09 -9.31
N VAL A 125 -20.61 30.81 -8.96
CA VAL A 125 -21.16 30.38 -7.66
C VAL A 125 -20.24 30.81 -6.51
N ALA A 126 -18.93 30.62 -6.62
CA ALA A 126 -17.98 31.08 -5.60
C ALA A 126 -18.11 32.60 -5.34
N ALA A 127 -18.18 33.41 -6.39
CA ALA A 127 -18.36 34.86 -6.27
C ALA A 127 -19.70 35.26 -5.63
N GLN A 128 -20.79 34.50 -5.86
CA GLN A 128 -22.07 34.71 -5.18
C GLN A 128 -21.95 34.41 -3.69
N LEU A 129 -21.31 33.29 -3.34
CA LEU A 129 -21.07 32.90 -1.95
C LEU A 129 -20.17 33.92 -1.21
N ASP A 130 -19.12 34.43 -1.86
CA ASP A 130 -18.27 35.52 -1.35
C ASP A 130 -19.07 36.81 -1.10
N ALA A 131 -20.03 37.12 -1.96
CA ALA A 131 -20.93 38.25 -1.78
C ALA A 131 -21.99 38.02 -0.70
N GLY A 132 -22.05 36.82 -0.11
CA GLY A 132 -23.03 36.41 0.89
C GLY A 132 -24.39 36.01 0.31
N ASP A 133 -24.52 35.92 -1.02
CA ASP A 133 -25.74 35.47 -1.69
C ASP A 133 -25.73 33.94 -1.80
N GLY A 134 -26.71 33.28 -1.18
CA GLY A 134 -26.76 31.83 -1.10
C GLY A 134 -25.74 31.18 -0.15
N SER A 135 -24.82 31.97 0.44
CA SER A 135 -23.90 31.46 1.47
C SER A 135 -24.67 31.22 2.76
N PRO A 136 -24.65 30.00 3.29
CA PRO A 136 -25.36 29.70 4.52
C PRO A 136 -24.80 30.49 5.71
N THR A 137 -25.67 31.19 6.44
CA THR A 137 -25.26 32.13 7.50
C THR A 137 -25.07 31.45 8.85
N GLY A 138 -23.93 31.71 9.50
CA GLY A 138 -23.61 31.21 10.84
C GLY A 138 -23.21 29.73 10.86
N SER A 139 -23.07 29.19 12.07
CA SER A 139 -22.60 27.81 12.26
C SER A 139 -23.63 26.78 11.78
N GLN A 140 -23.15 25.80 11.03
CA GLN A 140 -23.92 24.69 10.47
C GLN A 140 -23.17 23.40 10.59
N GLU A 141 -23.94 22.32 10.75
CA GLU A 141 -23.44 20.97 10.67
C GLU A 141 -23.20 20.58 9.20
N ILE A 142 -21.97 20.18 8.91
CA ILE A 142 -21.54 19.63 7.62
C ILE A 142 -21.26 18.15 7.81
N VAL A 143 -21.97 17.34 7.05
CA VAL A 143 -21.70 15.92 6.89
C VAL A 143 -21.02 15.69 5.55
N GLY A 144 -19.92 14.95 5.55
CA GLY A 144 -19.16 14.68 4.34
C GLY A 144 -18.06 13.66 4.53
N ARG A 145 -17.38 13.30 3.45
CA ARG A 145 -16.26 12.36 3.50
C ARG A 145 -14.95 13.11 3.70
N PHE A 146 -14.20 12.77 4.74
CA PHE A 146 -12.87 13.34 4.97
C PHE A 146 -11.82 12.66 4.09
N LEU A 147 -11.05 13.42 3.35
CA LEU A 147 -10.00 12.93 2.45
C LEU A 147 -8.65 13.60 2.75
N PRO A 148 -7.53 12.89 2.54
CA PRO A 148 -6.20 13.47 2.70
C PRO A 148 -5.98 14.67 1.77
N SER A 149 -5.19 15.64 2.22
CA SER A 149 -4.78 16.76 1.36
C SER A 149 -4.06 16.28 0.11
N GLU A 150 -4.36 16.89 -1.03
CA GLU A 150 -3.62 16.64 -2.26
C GLU A 150 -2.31 17.43 -2.26
N GLN A 151 -1.32 16.98 -3.05
CA GLN A 151 -0.10 17.75 -3.25
C GLN A 151 -0.38 18.94 -4.16
N PRO A 152 0.14 20.14 -3.84
CA PRO A 152 -0.01 21.28 -4.71
C PRO A 152 0.74 21.02 -6.02
N GLU A 153 0.12 21.36 -7.14
CA GLU A 153 0.70 21.25 -8.46
C GLU A 153 0.62 22.61 -9.14
N PRO A 154 1.70 23.11 -9.77
CA PRO A 154 1.64 24.35 -10.52
C PRO A 154 0.69 24.21 -11.72
N ALA A 155 0.12 25.33 -12.15
CA ALA A 155 -0.66 25.38 -13.38
C ALA A 155 0.20 24.93 -14.59
N GLY A 156 -0.44 24.28 -15.55
CA GLY A 156 0.23 23.85 -16.78
C GLY A 156 0.68 25.02 -17.66
N GLU A 157 1.60 24.77 -18.58
CA GLU A 157 2.11 25.80 -19.50
C GLU A 157 0.97 26.47 -20.27
N GLY A 158 0.95 27.82 -20.26
CA GLY A 158 -0.07 28.62 -20.94
C GLY A 158 -1.44 28.68 -20.25
N GLN A 159 -1.59 28.05 -19.08
CA GLN A 159 -2.79 28.17 -18.25
C GLN A 159 -2.67 29.38 -17.30
N ASP A 160 -3.79 29.79 -16.73
CA ASP A 160 -3.81 30.80 -15.68
C ASP A 160 -2.95 30.33 -14.48
N PRO A 161 -1.94 31.11 -14.04
CA PRO A 161 -1.11 30.78 -12.87
C PRO A 161 -1.90 30.57 -11.57
N GLN A 162 -3.12 31.11 -11.47
CA GLN A 162 -4.01 30.94 -10.32
C GLN A 162 -4.96 29.75 -10.47
N ARG A 163 -4.97 29.06 -11.63
CA ARG A 163 -5.78 27.86 -11.84
C ARG A 163 -5.27 26.74 -10.92
N MET A 164 -6.17 26.21 -10.11
CA MET A 164 -5.88 25.13 -9.18
C MET A 164 -6.58 23.85 -9.63
N THR A 165 -5.85 22.75 -9.74
CA THR A 165 -6.38 21.42 -10.12
C THR A 165 -6.25 20.39 -8.99
N ARG A 166 -5.59 20.79 -7.90
CA ARG A 166 -5.36 19.97 -6.71
C ARG A 166 -5.90 20.66 -5.48
N LEU A 167 -6.64 19.93 -4.66
CA LEU A 167 -7.16 20.43 -3.40
C LEU A 167 -6.10 20.26 -2.30
N SER A 168 -5.12 21.16 -2.33
CA SER A 168 -4.02 21.20 -1.36
C SER A 168 -4.35 22.17 -0.23
N THR A 169 -4.52 21.64 0.97
CA THR A 169 -4.75 22.43 2.18
C THR A 169 -3.61 23.44 2.39
N ALA A 170 -2.36 23.02 2.16
CA ALA A 170 -1.20 23.90 2.26
C ALA A 170 -1.23 25.05 1.23
N ALA A 171 -1.79 24.83 0.03
CA ALA A 171 -1.97 25.92 -0.94
C ALA A 171 -3.09 26.87 -0.48
N LEU A 172 -4.21 26.33 0.00
CA LEU A 172 -5.37 27.11 0.44
C LEU A 172 -5.07 28.04 1.62
N VAL A 173 -4.28 27.60 2.59
CA VAL A 173 -3.90 28.43 3.74
C VAL A 173 -3.13 29.68 3.32
N ASN A 174 -2.45 29.66 2.16
CA ASN A 174 -1.78 30.85 1.62
C ASN A 174 -2.73 31.78 0.83
N LEU A 175 -3.92 31.30 0.47
CA LEU A 175 -4.94 32.06 -0.25
C LEU A 175 -5.97 32.70 0.70
N TRP A 176 -6.27 32.02 1.82
CA TRP A 176 -7.23 32.53 2.79
C TRP A 176 -6.72 33.81 3.47
N PRO A 177 -7.51 34.90 3.46
CA PRO A 177 -7.16 36.14 4.13
C PRO A 177 -7.22 36.00 5.66
N GLY A 178 -6.22 36.57 6.33
CA GLY A 178 -6.22 36.70 7.79
C GLY A 178 -5.69 35.47 8.53
N ASP A 179 -5.97 35.41 9.82
CA ASP A 179 -5.52 34.32 10.69
C ASP A 179 -6.55 33.18 10.69
N VAL A 180 -6.14 31.99 10.23
CA VAL A 180 -7.04 30.83 10.00
C VAL A 180 -6.93 29.73 11.06
N GLY A 181 -6.36 30.01 12.23
CA GLY A 181 -6.21 29.00 13.31
C GLY A 181 -5.46 27.73 12.87
N ASP A 182 -5.68 26.63 13.61
CA ASP A 182 -5.06 25.35 13.28
C ASP A 182 -5.84 24.65 12.15
N VAL A 183 -5.14 24.17 11.13
CA VAL A 183 -5.76 23.65 9.91
C VAL A 183 -5.66 22.13 9.86
N TYR A 184 -6.76 21.44 9.53
CA TYR A 184 -6.74 19.98 9.32
C TYR A 184 -5.94 19.64 8.06
N ASN A 185 -5.12 18.59 8.12
CA ASN A 185 -4.30 18.12 6.99
C ASN A 185 -5.11 17.31 5.96
N GLY A 186 -6.31 17.76 5.64
CA GLY A 186 -7.23 17.13 4.71
C GLY A 186 -8.41 18.03 4.43
N PHE A 187 -9.37 17.54 3.66
CA PHE A 187 -10.56 18.28 3.29
C PHE A 187 -11.80 17.40 3.38
N ILE A 188 -12.97 18.02 3.43
CA ILE A 188 -14.25 17.31 3.49
C ILE A 188 -14.95 17.45 2.14
N VAL A 189 -15.44 16.36 1.58
CA VAL A 189 -16.38 16.39 0.45
C VAL A 189 -17.79 16.36 1.01
N ALA A 190 -18.52 17.47 0.93
CA ALA A 190 -19.85 17.59 1.50
C ALA A 190 -20.83 16.62 0.82
N SER A 191 -21.60 15.88 1.62
CA SER A 191 -22.62 14.96 1.10
C SER A 191 -23.82 15.70 0.50
N THR A 192 -24.14 16.88 1.04
CA THR A 192 -25.19 17.75 0.52
C THR A 192 -24.54 18.94 -0.20
N PRO A 193 -24.78 19.13 -1.50
CA PRO A 193 -24.24 20.28 -2.21
C PRO A 193 -24.96 21.57 -1.80
N ILE A 194 -24.24 22.69 -1.85
CA ILE A 194 -24.87 24.01 -1.76
C ILE A 194 -25.77 24.25 -2.97
N ALA A 195 -26.81 25.07 -2.79
CA ALA A 195 -27.72 25.47 -3.85
C ALA A 195 -26.97 25.97 -5.10
N GLY A 196 -27.36 25.47 -6.27
CA GLY A 196 -26.70 25.78 -7.54
C GLY A 196 -25.57 24.83 -7.92
N LEU A 197 -25.15 23.93 -7.02
CA LEU A 197 -24.12 22.92 -7.28
C LEU A 197 -24.72 21.51 -7.38
N MET A 198 -24.02 20.62 -8.09
CA MET A 198 -24.29 19.19 -8.07
C MET A 198 -23.53 18.50 -6.95
N ALA A 199 -24.07 17.40 -6.43
CA ALA A 199 -23.37 16.55 -5.48
C ALA A 199 -22.09 15.99 -6.10
N ILE A 200 -21.02 15.95 -5.31
CA ILE A 200 -19.76 15.32 -5.69
C ILE A 200 -19.88 13.82 -5.43
N ASP A 201 -19.57 13.01 -6.44
CA ASP A 201 -19.46 11.57 -6.30
C ASP A 201 -18.24 11.21 -5.45
N SER A 202 -18.50 10.66 -4.26
CA SER A 202 -17.48 10.30 -3.27
C SER A 202 -17.76 8.89 -2.74
N PRO A 203 -17.42 7.85 -3.51
CA PRO A 203 -17.71 6.47 -3.14
C PRO A 203 -16.90 6.04 -1.90
N PRO A 204 -17.36 5.00 -1.18
CA PRO A 204 -16.63 4.43 -0.07
C PRO A 204 -15.23 3.95 -0.49
N PRO A 205 -14.22 4.04 0.40
CA PRO A 205 -12.90 3.45 0.13
C PRO A 205 -13.01 1.97 -0.23
N SER A 206 -12.23 1.53 -1.23
CA SER A 206 -12.18 0.12 -1.59
C SER A 206 -11.59 -0.71 -0.44
N GLU A 207 -12.23 -1.81 -0.11
CA GLU A 207 -11.71 -2.75 0.88
C GLU A 207 -10.40 -3.38 0.39
N ALA A 208 -9.32 -3.16 1.13
CA ALA A 208 -8.04 -3.79 0.84
C ALA A 208 -8.10 -5.27 1.27
N VAL A 209 -8.10 -6.19 0.29
CA VAL A 209 -7.92 -7.61 0.55
C VAL A 209 -6.51 -7.83 1.08
N GLN A 210 -6.37 -8.01 2.39
CA GLN A 210 -5.09 -8.39 2.98
C GLN A 210 -4.83 -9.87 2.72
N LEU A 211 -3.89 -10.14 1.82
CA LEU A 211 -3.41 -11.50 1.57
C LEU A 211 -2.64 -12.00 2.79
N ASN A 212 -3.01 -13.16 3.32
CA ASN A 212 -2.26 -13.81 4.39
C ASN A 212 -0.98 -14.44 3.83
N TRP A 213 0.09 -13.63 3.74
CA TRP A 213 1.40 -14.03 3.23
C TRP A 213 2.02 -15.22 3.94
N LEU A 214 1.69 -15.41 5.22
CA LEU A 214 2.19 -16.52 6.03
C LEU A 214 1.62 -17.85 5.52
N ASN A 215 0.32 -17.90 5.24
CA ASN A 215 -0.31 -19.08 4.65
C ASN A 215 0.16 -19.34 3.21
N ILE A 216 0.42 -18.28 2.43
CA ILE A 216 1.00 -18.39 1.07
C ILE A 216 2.39 -19.04 1.13
N PHE A 217 3.21 -18.64 2.10
CA PHE A 217 4.54 -19.20 2.29
C PHE A 217 4.47 -20.68 2.70
N TYR A 218 3.58 -21.06 3.61
CA TYR A 218 3.38 -22.47 3.96
C TYR A 218 2.94 -23.32 2.77
N ALA A 219 2.01 -22.82 1.94
CA ALA A 219 1.62 -23.53 0.73
C ALA A 219 2.81 -23.75 -0.23
N ALA A 220 3.68 -22.75 -0.37
CA ALA A 220 4.90 -22.86 -1.17
C ALA A 220 5.89 -23.87 -0.58
N GLU A 221 6.05 -23.90 0.74
CA GLU A 221 6.91 -24.87 1.44
C GLU A 221 6.48 -26.33 1.17
N TRP A 222 5.18 -26.62 1.28
CA TRP A 222 4.65 -27.95 0.96
C TRP A 222 4.84 -28.34 -0.50
N ALA A 223 4.73 -27.39 -1.43
CA ALA A 223 5.00 -27.64 -2.84
C ALA A 223 6.47 -28.03 -3.08
N VAL A 224 7.40 -27.37 -2.40
CA VAL A 224 8.83 -27.70 -2.46
C VAL A 224 9.08 -29.11 -1.92
N PHE A 225 8.51 -29.49 -0.79
CA PHE A 225 8.64 -30.85 -0.26
C PHE A 225 8.08 -31.92 -1.19
N ALA A 226 6.94 -31.66 -1.84
CA ALA A 226 6.37 -32.57 -2.83
C ALA A 226 7.32 -32.78 -4.02
N ILE A 227 7.95 -31.70 -4.52
CA ILE A 227 8.95 -31.79 -5.59
C ILE A 227 10.16 -32.61 -5.15
N PHE A 228 10.70 -32.37 -3.96
CA PHE A 228 11.82 -33.15 -3.42
C PHE A 228 11.49 -34.64 -3.30
N ALA A 229 10.29 -34.98 -2.82
CA ALA A 229 9.85 -36.37 -2.69
C ALA A 229 9.78 -37.08 -4.06
N ILE A 230 9.26 -36.40 -5.09
CA ILE A 230 9.20 -36.93 -6.46
C ILE A 230 10.61 -37.12 -7.04
N VAL A 231 11.51 -36.16 -6.85
CA VAL A 231 12.90 -36.24 -7.34
C VAL A 231 13.66 -37.38 -6.68
N ILE A 232 13.57 -37.53 -5.36
CA ILE A 232 14.21 -38.62 -4.62
C ILE A 232 13.66 -39.96 -5.11
N TRP A 233 12.34 -40.10 -5.24
CA TRP A 233 11.72 -41.32 -5.75
C TRP A 233 12.21 -41.67 -7.16
N TYR A 234 12.19 -40.71 -8.08
CA TYR A 234 12.68 -40.91 -9.45
C TYR A 234 14.15 -41.33 -9.47
N ARG A 235 14.99 -40.66 -8.67
CA ARG A 235 16.41 -40.98 -8.57
C ARG A 235 16.64 -42.38 -8.01
N THR A 236 15.96 -42.76 -6.93
CA THR A 236 16.07 -44.11 -6.36
C THR A 236 15.62 -45.18 -7.35
N VAL A 237 14.51 -44.99 -8.05
CA VAL A 237 14.01 -45.95 -9.05
C VAL A 237 14.97 -46.07 -10.23
N ARG A 238 15.49 -44.95 -10.73
CA ARG A 238 16.50 -44.94 -11.80
C ARG A 238 17.80 -45.62 -11.38
N ASP A 239 18.26 -45.36 -10.15
CA ASP A 239 19.48 -45.98 -9.61
C ASP A 239 19.31 -47.50 -9.47
N THR A 240 18.15 -47.98 -9.02
CA THR A 240 17.84 -49.42 -8.99
C THR A 240 17.75 -50.03 -10.39
N TRP A 241 17.12 -49.34 -11.35
CA TRP A 241 17.03 -49.80 -12.74
C TRP A 241 18.40 -49.89 -13.42
N THR A 242 19.31 -48.95 -13.11
CA THR A 242 20.65 -48.91 -13.71
C THR A 242 21.53 -50.05 -13.19
N ARG A 243 21.34 -50.45 -11.92
CA ARG A 243 22.05 -51.59 -11.29
C ARG A 243 21.62 -52.97 -11.82
N GLU A 244 20.41 -53.07 -12.36
CA GLU A 244 19.86 -54.34 -12.87
C GLU A 244 20.13 -54.57 -14.36
N GLN A 245 20.76 -53.61 -15.07
CA GLN A 245 21.23 -53.83 -16.44
C GLN A 245 22.53 -54.65 -16.44
N PRO A 246 22.55 -55.84 -17.07
CA PRO A 246 23.74 -56.66 -17.16
C PRO A 246 24.76 -55.97 -18.07
N GLY A 247 25.73 -55.26 -17.49
CA GLY A 247 26.80 -54.62 -18.24
C GLY A 247 27.66 -53.58 -17.52
N TYR A 248 27.26 -53.07 -16.35
CA TYR A 248 28.12 -52.15 -15.58
C TYR A 248 29.01 -52.95 -14.62
N ARG A 249 30.18 -53.37 -15.10
CA ARG A 249 31.27 -53.80 -14.23
C ARG A 249 31.88 -52.54 -13.60
N GLU A 250 31.81 -52.44 -12.28
CA GLU A 250 32.82 -51.72 -11.51
C GLU A 250 34.07 -52.58 -11.59
N ASP A 251 35.07 -52.11 -12.35
CA ASP A 251 36.40 -52.70 -12.37
C ASP A 251 37.12 -52.24 -11.10
N GLU A 252 36.92 -52.94 -9.99
CA GLU A 252 37.83 -52.89 -8.84
C GLU A 252 37.92 -54.29 -8.20
N ASP A 253 39.16 -54.76 -8.21
CA ASP A 253 39.78 -55.80 -7.38
C ASP A 253 39.60 -57.27 -7.81
N ASP A 254 40.64 -57.80 -8.46
CA ASP A 254 41.03 -59.22 -8.37
C ASP A 254 42.43 -59.28 -7.72
N ASP A 255 42.48 -60.01 -6.62
CA ASP A 255 43.59 -60.21 -5.70
C ASP A 255 44.74 -61.06 -6.28
N GLU A 256 45.93 -60.79 -5.74
CA GLU A 256 46.96 -61.72 -5.24
C GLU A 256 47.57 -62.86 -6.11
N ASP A 257 48.90 -62.93 -5.94
CA ASP A 257 49.83 -64.08 -6.01
C ASP A 257 50.38 -64.58 -7.36
N ASP A 258 51.67 -64.33 -7.58
CA ASP A 258 52.62 -65.43 -7.87
C ASP A 258 54.07 -65.03 -7.51
N ASP A 259 54.72 -65.92 -6.75
CA ASP A 259 56.06 -65.83 -6.15
C ASP A 259 57.24 -65.91 -7.15
N ASP A 260 58.27 -65.12 -6.82
CA ASP A 260 59.72 -65.02 -7.15
C ASP A 260 60.45 -66.04 -8.08
N PRO A 261 61.55 -65.66 -8.78
CA PRO A 261 62.86 -65.52 -8.11
C PRO A 261 63.81 -64.38 -8.60
N LEU A 262 64.63 -63.89 -7.65
CA LEU A 262 65.80 -63.00 -7.81
C LEU A 262 66.86 -63.49 -8.84
N PRO A 263 67.68 -62.56 -9.40
CA PRO A 263 69.01 -62.36 -8.83
C PRO A 263 69.51 -60.89 -8.77
N GLU A 264 70.59 -60.77 -7.99
CA GLU A 264 71.30 -59.59 -7.48
C GLU A 264 71.83 -58.55 -8.50
N GLY A 265 71.99 -57.31 -8.00
CA GLY A 265 73.27 -56.61 -8.20
C GLY A 265 73.20 -55.09 -8.44
N GLY A 266 73.34 -54.30 -7.37
CA GLY A 266 74.31 -53.19 -7.39
C GLY A 266 73.80 -51.74 -7.34
N ARG A 267 74.02 -51.14 -6.15
CA ARG A 267 74.64 -49.82 -5.89
C ARG A 267 73.79 -48.53 -5.95
N ASP A 268 73.58 -48.02 -4.74
CA ASP A 268 74.10 -46.75 -4.21
C ASP A 268 73.38 -45.41 -4.44
N HIS A 269 73.14 -44.77 -3.27
CA HIS A 269 73.16 -43.33 -2.95
C HIS A 269 72.00 -42.46 -3.48
N ALA A 270 71.48 -41.45 -2.77
CA ALA A 270 71.63 -40.93 -1.41
C ALA A 270 70.59 -39.79 -1.20
N VAL A 271 70.07 -39.67 0.03
CA VAL A 271 69.94 -38.44 0.85
C VAL A 271 69.19 -37.19 0.30
N GLY A 272 68.21 -36.70 1.08
CA GLY A 272 68.09 -35.25 1.35
C GLY A 272 66.68 -34.63 1.43
N ALA A 273 66.17 -34.43 2.66
CA ALA A 273 65.36 -33.24 3.00
C ALA A 273 66.33 -32.03 3.25
N PRO A 274 65.94 -30.74 3.45
CA PRO A 274 64.63 -30.21 3.88
C PRO A 274 64.21 -28.78 3.39
N ARG A 275 63.01 -28.34 3.83
CA ARG A 275 62.52 -26.98 4.23
C ARG A 275 63.09 -25.66 3.64
N ARG A 276 62.16 -24.78 3.20
CA ARG A 276 61.94 -23.33 3.55
C ARG A 276 60.95 -22.78 2.50
N GLY A 277 59.92 -21.96 2.77
CA GLY A 277 59.76 -20.88 3.73
C GLY A 277 59.94 -19.54 3.02
N SER A 278 58.88 -18.79 2.70
CA SER A 278 58.90 -17.32 2.64
C SER A 278 57.50 -16.71 2.64
N ARG A 279 57.43 -15.57 3.34
CA ARG A 279 56.33 -14.63 3.57
C ARG A 279 56.16 -13.65 2.40
N ALA A 280 55.01 -12.95 2.48
CA ALA A 280 54.73 -11.55 2.11
C ALA A 280 54.52 -11.17 0.64
N ASP A 281 53.32 -10.66 0.34
CA ASP A 281 53.03 -9.23 0.05
C ASP A 281 51.49 -9.08 0.01
N ALA A 282 50.86 -8.19 0.78
CA ALA A 282 50.78 -6.72 0.66
C ALA A 282 49.73 -6.25 -0.38
N ASP A 283 48.82 -5.41 0.11
CA ASP A 283 48.00 -4.39 -0.56
C ASP A 283 47.27 -4.72 -1.87
N ARG A 284 45.94 -4.81 -1.79
CA ARG A 284 45.05 -3.69 -2.19
C ARG A 284 43.62 -3.87 -1.68
#